data_AF-A0A9Q7E7K2-F1
#
_entry.id   AF-A0A9Q7E7K2-F1
#
_cell.length_a   1.000
_cell.length_b   1.000
_cell.length_c   1.000
_cell.angle_alpha   90.00
_cell.angle_beta   90.00
_cell.angle_gamma   90.00
#
_symmetry.space_group_name_H-M   'P 1'
#
loop_
_entity.id
_entity.type
_entity.pdbx_description
1 polymer ?
#
loop_
_entity_poly.entity_id
_entity_poly.type
_entity_poly.pdbx_seq_one_letter_code
_entity_poly.pdbx_strand_id
1 'polypeptide(L)'
;MLESAFNQLKLSGETDDFENFLFLLEQRKKQGQNYVIMKSIPKRLHYRLVKENFIIKREEIKINKFIFFKKSTLHYVIRPSN
;
A
#
# COMPACT_ATOMS: atom_id res chain seq x y z
N MET A 1 19.06 -12.10 -7.80
CA MET A 1 19.53 -10.75 -8.24
C MET A 1 18.67 -9.61 -7.69
N LEU A 2 17.33 -9.73 -7.59
CA LEU A 2 16.48 -8.72 -6.92
C LEU A 2 16.73 -8.60 -5.39
N GLU A 3 17.10 -9.70 -4.73
CA GLU A 3 17.36 -9.73 -3.27
C GLU A 3 18.62 -8.96 -2.83
N SER A 4 19.62 -8.79 -3.71
CA SER A 4 20.84 -8.05 -3.36
C SER A 4 20.64 -6.53 -3.44
N ALA A 5 19.85 -6.06 -4.42
CA ALA A 5 19.41 -4.67 -4.49
C ALA A 5 18.49 -4.33 -3.29
N PHE A 6 17.69 -5.30 -2.85
CA PHE A 6 16.78 -5.18 -1.71
C PHE A 6 17.50 -4.99 -0.37
N ASN A 7 18.58 -5.75 -0.11
CA ASN A 7 19.37 -5.55 1.10
C ASN A 7 20.13 -4.22 1.10
N GLN A 8 20.52 -3.72 -0.07
CA GLN A 8 21.17 -2.40 -0.21
C GLN A 8 20.19 -1.24 0.05
N LEU A 9 18.95 -1.32 -0.44
CA LEU A 9 17.90 -0.32 -0.16
C LEU A 9 17.50 -0.30 1.32
N LYS A 10 17.48 -1.47 1.97
CA LYS A 10 17.17 -1.58 3.40
C LYS A 10 18.27 -1.00 4.31
N LEU A 11 19.49 -0.85 3.80
CA LEU A 11 20.66 -0.30 4.52
C LEU A 11 20.82 1.22 4.33
N SER A 12 20.22 1.83 3.29
CA SER A 12 20.16 3.28 3.15
C SER A 12 18.97 3.83 3.95
N GLY A 13 19.24 4.36 5.15
CA GLY A 13 18.24 4.81 6.15
C GLY A 13 17.26 5.92 5.75
N GLU A 14 17.04 6.17 4.46
CA GLU A 14 16.00 7.06 3.92
C GLU A 14 15.31 6.39 2.72
N THR A 15 14.57 5.31 2.94
CA THR A 15 13.74 4.74 1.87
C THR A 15 12.52 5.62 1.65
N ASP A 16 12.37 6.10 0.41
CA ASP A 16 11.24 6.90 -0.04
C ASP A 16 9.93 6.11 0.20
N ASP A 17 8.98 6.71 0.94
CA ASP A 17 7.65 6.13 1.21
C ASP A 17 6.97 5.61 -0.09
N PHE A 18 7.28 6.25 -1.22
CA PHE A 18 6.77 5.86 -2.52
C PHE A 18 7.40 4.58 -3.07
N GLU A 19 8.71 4.38 -2.93
CA GLU A 19 9.38 3.14 -3.35
C GLU A 19 8.89 1.95 -2.51
N ASN A 20 8.74 2.16 -1.20
CA ASN A 20 8.16 1.17 -0.31
C ASN A 20 6.72 0.82 -0.73
N PHE A 21 5.92 1.82 -1.12
CA PHE A 21 4.58 1.59 -1.66
C PHE A 21 4.59 0.79 -2.97
N LEU A 22 5.46 1.14 -3.93
CA LEU A 22 5.56 0.43 -5.21
C LEU A 22 5.97 -1.03 -5.01
N PHE A 23 6.92 -1.28 -4.10
CA PHE A 23 7.30 -2.63 -3.72
C PHE A 23 6.10 -3.41 -3.15
N LEU A 24 5.34 -2.83 -2.23
CA LEU A 24 4.12 -3.46 -1.70
C LEU A 24 3.11 -3.76 -2.81
N LEU A 25 2.93 -2.85 -3.76
CA LEU A 25 2.04 -3.05 -4.89
C LEU A 25 2.50 -4.22 -5.79
N GLU A 26 3.80 -4.34 -6.07
CA GLU A 26 4.33 -5.49 -6.84
C GLU A 26 4.10 -6.82 -6.12
N GLN A 27 4.30 -6.86 -4.81
CA GLN A 27 4.03 -8.08 -4.02
C GLN A 27 2.55 -8.45 -4.08
N ARG A 28 1.65 -7.47 -4.01
CA ARG A 28 0.20 -7.68 -4.17
C ARG A 28 -0.15 -8.16 -5.57
N LYS A 29 0.48 -7.62 -6.62
CA LYS A 29 0.29 -8.07 -8.00
C LYS A 29 0.66 -9.54 -8.17
N LYS A 30 1.76 -9.99 -7.53
CA LYS A 30 2.15 -11.42 -7.50
C LYS A 30 1.09 -12.32 -6.85
N GLN A 31 0.25 -11.76 -5.97
CA GLN A 31 -0.88 -12.43 -5.34
C GLN A 31 -2.21 -12.23 -6.09
N GLY A 32 -2.18 -11.67 -7.31
CA GLY A 32 -3.36 -11.38 -8.13
C GLY A 32 -4.13 -10.12 -7.71
N GLN A 33 -3.58 -9.30 -6.83
CA GLN A 33 -4.21 -8.06 -6.34
C GLN A 33 -3.49 -6.83 -6.91
N ASN A 34 -4.17 -6.01 -7.72
CA ASN A 34 -3.58 -4.79 -8.28
C ASN A 34 -3.84 -3.54 -7.42
N TYR A 35 -3.82 -3.68 -6.09
CA TYR A 35 -4.07 -2.60 -5.15
C TYR A 35 -3.35 -2.83 -3.82
N VAL A 36 -3.16 -1.75 -3.06
CA VAL A 36 -2.62 -1.77 -1.70
C VAL A 36 -3.65 -1.18 -0.75
N ILE A 37 -3.87 -1.86 0.38
CA ILE A 37 -4.74 -1.39 1.47
C ILE A 37 -3.86 -0.78 2.56
N MET A 38 -4.13 0.47 2.95
CA MET A 38 -3.43 1.16 4.03
C MET A 38 -4.42 1.78 5.02
N LYS A 39 -4.10 1.76 6.32
CA LYS A 39 -4.90 2.45 7.35
C LYS A 39 -4.78 3.97 7.25
N SER A 40 -3.61 4.44 6.87
CA SER A 40 -3.25 5.85 6.72
C SER A 40 -2.25 6.00 5.58
N ILE A 41 -2.23 7.17 4.94
CA ILE A 41 -1.28 7.51 3.88
C ILE A 41 -0.45 8.70 4.38
N PRO A 42 0.89 8.59 4.47
CA PRO A 42 1.74 9.74 4.75
C PRO A 42 1.49 10.87 3.74
N LYS A 43 1.54 12.13 4.20
CA LYS A 43 1.24 13.30 3.35
C LYS A 43 2.10 13.33 2.08
N ARG A 44 3.39 13.02 2.19
CA ARG A 44 4.33 12.96 1.04
C ARG A 44 3.92 11.90 0.03
N LEU A 45 3.62 10.69 0.52
CA LEU A 45 3.13 9.59 -0.31
C LEU A 45 1.81 9.97 -1.01
N HIS A 46 0.88 10.59 -0.30
CA HIS A 46 -0.41 10.99 -0.86
C HIS A 46 -0.25 11.92 -2.06
N TYR A 47 0.54 12.99 -1.95
CA TYR A 47 0.77 13.90 -3.08
C TYR A 47 1.43 13.22 -4.26
N ARG A 48 2.40 12.34 -4.00
CA ARG A 48 3.09 11.63 -5.08
C ARG A 48 2.18 10.64 -5.79
N LEU A 49 1.34 9.91 -5.05
CA LEU A 49 0.32 9.04 -5.63
C LEU A 49 -0.64 9.82 -6.54
N VAL A 50 -1.09 11.00 -6.12
CA VAL A 50 -1.95 11.86 -6.95
C VAL A 50 -1.20 12.33 -8.21
N LYS A 51 0.06 12.76 -8.07
CA LYS A 51 0.90 13.19 -9.20
C LYS A 51 1.11 12.08 -10.24
N GLU A 52 1.28 10.84 -9.76
CA GLU A 52 1.51 9.65 -10.58
C GLU A 52 0.19 8.97 -11.01
N ASN A 53 -0.95 9.68 -10.92
CA ASN A 53 -2.27 9.21 -11.36
C ASN A 53 -2.75 7.91 -10.68
N PHE A 54 -2.42 7.69 -9.41
CA PHE A 54 -3.03 6.61 -8.63
C PHE A 54 -4.43 6.99 -8.15
N ILE A 55 -5.34 6.02 -8.21
CA ILE A 55 -6.68 6.12 -7.64
C ILE A 55 -6.61 5.80 -6.16
N ILE A 56 -7.01 6.75 -5.32
CA ILE A 56 -7.08 6.59 -3.86
C ILE A 56 -8.55 6.62 -3.46
N LYS A 57 -9.07 5.51 -2.93
CA LYS A 57 -10.44 5.40 -2.42
C LYS A 57 -10.43 5.05 -0.94
N ARG A 58 -11.42 5.52 -0.21
CA ARG A 58 -11.63 5.11 1.19
C ARG A 58 -12.75 4.10 1.21
N GLU A 59 -12.47 2.89 1.68
CA GLU A 59 -13.41 1.78 1.71
C GLU A 59 -13.54 1.22 3.13
N GLU A 60 -14.75 0.76 3.45
CA GLU A 60 -15.04 0.11 4.70
C GLU A 60 -14.72 -1.37 4.60
N ILE A 61 -13.72 -1.82 5.38
CA ILE A 61 -13.31 -3.22 5.43
C ILE A 61 -13.88 -3.82 6.72
N LYS A 62 -14.70 -4.87 6.55
CA LYS A 62 -15.23 -5.67 7.65
C LYS A 62 -14.15 -6.62 8.13
N ILE A 63 -13.68 -6.42 9.36
CA ILE A 63 -12.76 -7.35 10.01
C ILE A 63 -13.60 -8.27 10.88
N ASN A 64 -13.66 -9.55 10.51
CA ASN A 64 -14.28 -10.57 11.37
C ASN A 64 -13.38 -10.77 12.58
N LYS A 65 -13.75 -10.19 13.73
CA LYS A 65 -13.24 -10.61 15.03
C LYS A 65 -14.15 -11.72 15.57
N PHE A 66 -13.57 -12.62 16.37
CA PHE A 66 -14.20 -13.85 16.85
C PHE A 66 -15.68 -13.69 17.26
N ILE A 67 -16.47 -14.61 16.69
CA ILE A 67 -17.81 -15.12 16.97
C ILE A 67 -19.00 -14.13 17.01
N PHE A 68 -18.92 -12.87 17.48
CA PHE A 68 -20.14 -12.01 17.50
C PHE A 68 -19.99 -10.51 17.22
N PHE A 69 -18.78 -9.96 17.11
CA PHE A 69 -18.58 -8.53 16.86
C PHE A 69 -17.91 -8.28 15.51
N LYS A 70 -18.72 -7.96 14.50
CA LYS A 70 -18.23 -7.44 13.21
C LYS A 70 -17.80 -5.99 13.43
N LYS A 71 -16.49 -5.74 13.49
CA LYS A 71 -15.96 -4.36 13.51
C LYS A 71 -15.64 -3.96 12.08
N SER A 72 -16.25 -2.87 11.63
CA SER A 72 -15.84 -2.23 10.39
C SER A 72 -14.76 -1.20 10.64
N THR A 73 -13.86 -1.06 9.67
CA THR A 73 -12.74 -0.13 9.76
C THR A 73 -12.50 0.49 8.39
N LEU A 74 -12.40 1.82 8.35
CA LEU A 74 -12.12 2.54 7.12
C LEU A 74 -10.64 2.41 6.77
N HIS A 75 -10.37 1.99 5.54
CA HIS A 75 -9.03 1.88 4.98
C HIS A 75 -8.97 2.63 3.65
N TYR A 76 -7.76 3.02 3.27
CA TYR A 76 -7.48 3.50 1.92
C TYR A 76 -7.12 2.32 1.03
N VAL A 77 -7.80 2.23 -0.11
CA VAL A 77 -7.49 1.32 -1.21
C VAL A 77 -6.85 2.15 -2.32
N ILE A 78 -5.60 1.85 -2.62
CA ILE A 78 -4.79 2.58 -3.59
C ILE A 78 -4.49 1.64 -4.75
N ARG A 79 -4.79 2.08 -5.98
CA ARG A 79 -4.57 1.29 -7.20
C ARG A 79 -4.11 2.18 -8.35
N PRO A 80 -3.36 1.64 -9.34
CA PRO A 80 -3.05 2.39 -10.55
C PRO A 80 -4.33 2.85 -11.26
N SER A 81 -4.34 4.06 -11.82
CA SER A 81 -5.27 4.36 -12.91
C SER A 81 -4.77 3.60 -14.13
N ASN A 82 -5.55 2.65 -14.61
CA ASN A 82 -5.24 1.91 -15.84
C ASN A 82 -5.05 2.86 -17.03
#